data_AF-A0A0K0CX87-F1
#
_entry.id   AF-A0A0K0CX87-F1
#
_cell.length_a   1.000
_cell.length_b   1.000
_cell.length_c   1.000
_cell.angle_alpha   90.00
_cell.angle_beta   90.00
_cell.angle_gamma   90.00
#
_symmetry.space_group_name_H-M   'P 1'
#
loop_
_entity.id
_entity.type
_entity.pdbx_description
1 polymer ?
#
loop_
_entity_poly.entity_id
_entity_poly.type
_entity_poly.pdbx_seq_one_letter_code
_entity_poly.pdbx_strand_id
1 'polypeptide(L)'
;LDDEHEGMKRMECTSTRQLFRLFTEHPQYKHIWPQFRQIPDSSLMNAVQLRRHASVYMAGLRNIIHSMSNEDELILQMIRIAKAHKKWNIHRRHVMTMLQPLLETLQESNNGQMDEELKTAWTTFFDVIADFIEIYRN
;
A
#
# COMPACT_ATOMS: atom_id res chain seq x y z
N LEU A 1 -20.80 2.84 13.85
CA LEU A 1 -20.99 3.63 12.61
C LEU A 1 -20.09 4.85 12.60
N ASP A 2 -20.12 5.72 13.62
CA ASP A 2 -19.20 6.87 13.70
C ASP A 2 -17.73 6.47 13.91
N ASP A 3 -17.46 5.47 14.77
CA ASP A 3 -16.09 4.96 14.98
C ASP A 3 -15.48 4.24 13.77
N GLU A 4 -16.30 3.55 12.97
CA GLU A 4 -15.84 2.89 11.74
C GLU A 4 -15.55 3.90 10.63
N HIS A 5 -16.36 4.97 10.53
CA HIS A 5 -16.16 6.04 9.57
C HIS A 5 -14.92 6.89 9.90
N GLU A 6 -14.71 7.20 11.18
CA GLU A 6 -13.51 7.90 11.65
C GLU A 6 -12.26 7.01 11.59
N GLY A 7 -12.38 5.71 11.89
CA GLY A 7 -11.34 4.73 11.63
C GLY A 7 -10.95 4.66 10.15
N MET A 8 -11.94 4.74 9.25
CA MET A 8 -11.72 4.75 7.80
C MET A 8 -11.02 6.02 7.32
N LYS A 9 -11.41 7.20 7.80
CA LYS A 9 -10.70 8.46 7.50
C LYS A 9 -9.27 8.47 8.02
N ARG A 10 -9.05 7.94 9.23
CA ARG A 10 -7.70 7.84 9.83
C ARG A 10 -6.79 6.96 8.96
N MET A 11 -7.29 5.81 8.51
CA MET A 11 -6.58 4.93 7.58
C MET A 11 -6.30 5.58 6.21
N GLU A 12 -7.23 6.36 5.66
CA GLU A 12 -7.04 7.06 4.39
C GLU A 12 -5.93 8.13 4.48
N CYS A 13 -5.90 8.91 5.58
CA CYS A 13 -4.81 9.85 5.86
C CYS A 13 -3.45 9.14 6.02
N THR A 14 -3.41 8.03 6.74
CA THR A 14 -2.20 7.20 6.92
C THR A 14 -1.64 6.75 5.57
N SER A 15 -2.48 6.19 4.70
CA SER A 15 -2.03 5.70 3.39
C SER A 15 -1.56 6.80 2.43
N THR A 16 -2.19 7.98 2.48
CA THR A 16 -1.74 9.13 1.69
C THR A 16 -0.35 9.58 2.14
N ARG A 17 -0.11 9.65 3.46
CA ARG A 17 1.20 10.00 4.01
C ARG A 17 2.27 8.96 3.66
N GLN A 18 1.94 7.68 3.75
CA GLN A 18 2.84 6.60 3.37
C GLN A 18 3.28 6.71 1.90
N LEU A 19 2.32 6.87 0.97
CA LEU A 19 2.63 6.99 -0.46
C LEU A 19 3.40 8.27 -0.79
N PHE A 20 3.12 9.36 -0.08
CA PHE A 20 3.90 10.59 -0.20
C PHE A 20 5.37 10.36 0.20
N ARG A 21 5.63 9.69 1.33
CA ARG A 21 6.99 9.32 1.76
C ARG A 21 7.68 8.48 0.70
N LEU A 22 7.01 7.42 0.22
CA LEU A 22 7.52 6.55 -0.83
C LEU A 22 7.97 7.33 -2.07
N PHE A 23 7.15 8.26 -2.57
CA PHE A 23 7.50 9.06 -3.75
C PHE A 23 8.53 10.16 -3.47
N THR A 24 8.69 10.58 -2.22
CA THR A 24 9.74 11.53 -1.83
C THR A 24 11.10 10.83 -1.73
N GLU A 25 11.13 9.62 -1.17
CA GLU A 25 12.34 8.78 -1.02
C GLU A 25 12.73 8.10 -2.34
N HIS A 26 11.73 7.78 -3.18
CA HIS A 26 11.92 7.15 -4.49
C HIS A 26 11.18 7.91 -5.60
N PRO A 27 11.61 9.13 -5.97
CA PRO A 27 10.94 9.96 -6.99
C PRO A 27 10.74 9.27 -8.34
N GLN A 28 11.65 8.35 -8.69
CA GLN A 28 11.55 7.53 -9.90
C GLN A 28 10.25 6.73 -9.99
N TYR A 29 9.62 6.37 -8.86
CA TYR A 29 8.37 5.61 -8.86
C TYR A 29 7.18 6.40 -9.40
N LYS A 30 7.23 7.74 -9.40
CA LYS A 30 6.21 8.58 -10.07
C LYS A 30 6.13 8.33 -11.58
N HIS A 31 7.19 7.81 -12.19
CA HIS A 31 7.20 7.53 -13.63
C HIS A 31 6.46 6.25 -14.03
N ILE A 32 6.22 5.35 -13.07
CA ILE A 32 5.51 4.08 -13.28
C ILE A 32 4.09 4.37 -13.79
N TRP A 33 3.41 5.33 -13.16
CA TRP A 33 2.03 5.67 -13.46
C TRP A 33 1.92 7.05 -14.12
N PRO A 34 1.37 7.15 -15.34
CA PRO A 34 1.30 8.40 -16.10
C PRO A 34 0.70 9.58 -15.33
N GLN A 35 -0.31 9.34 -14.48
CA GLN A 35 -0.99 10.39 -13.73
C GLN A 35 -0.12 11.12 -12.69
N PHE A 36 1.04 10.57 -12.30
CA PHE A 36 1.95 11.20 -11.34
C PHE A 36 3.11 11.96 -12.01
N ARG A 37 3.39 11.72 -13.30
CA ARG A 37 4.59 12.22 -13.99
C ARG A 37 4.71 13.75 -14.02
N GLN A 38 3.58 14.43 -14.14
CA GLN A 38 3.55 15.89 -14.26
C GLN A 38 3.33 16.60 -12.91
N ILE A 39 3.22 15.85 -11.81
CA ILE A 39 2.95 16.43 -10.49
C ILE A 39 4.27 16.82 -9.84
N PRO A 40 4.49 18.12 -9.54
CA PRO A 40 5.66 18.57 -8.79
C PRO A 40 5.66 17.99 -7.37
N ASP A 41 6.85 17.68 -6.83
CA ASP A 41 6.97 17.09 -5.48
C ASP A 41 6.35 17.99 -4.41
N SER A 42 6.54 19.29 -4.52
CA SER A 42 5.95 20.31 -3.62
C SER A 42 4.42 20.30 -3.60
N SER A 43 3.77 19.77 -4.64
CA SER A 43 2.31 19.73 -4.78
C SER A 43 1.73 18.32 -4.55
N LEU A 44 2.59 17.30 -4.43
CA LEU A 44 2.19 15.89 -4.44
C LEU A 44 1.24 15.54 -3.29
N MET A 45 1.51 16.02 -2.06
CA MET A 45 0.67 15.75 -0.89
C MET A 45 -0.79 16.21 -1.08
N ASN A 46 -0.99 17.30 -1.82
CA ASN A 46 -2.31 17.88 -2.06
C ASN A 46 -2.98 17.36 -3.35
N ALA A 47 -2.28 16.55 -4.14
CA ALA A 47 -2.77 16.05 -5.40
C ALA A 47 -3.94 15.07 -5.23
N VAL A 48 -5.01 15.27 -5.99
CA VAL A 48 -6.17 14.35 -6.01
C VAL A 48 -5.78 12.94 -6.47
N GLN A 49 -4.78 12.85 -7.35
CA GLN A 49 -4.22 11.60 -7.85
C GLN A 49 -3.59 10.78 -6.73
N LEU A 50 -2.89 11.43 -5.80
CA LEU A 50 -2.29 10.76 -4.64
C LEU A 50 -3.37 10.21 -3.73
N ARG A 51 -4.36 11.04 -3.35
CA ARG A 51 -5.49 10.59 -2.52
C ARG A 51 -6.22 9.42 -3.14
N ARG A 52 -6.57 9.49 -4.42
CA ARG A 52 -7.23 8.38 -5.14
C ARG A 52 -6.39 7.11 -5.15
N HIS A 53 -5.07 7.22 -5.35
CA HIS A 53 -4.18 6.07 -5.30
C HIS A 53 -4.10 5.47 -3.90
N ALA A 54 -4.08 6.31 -2.87
CA ALA A 54 -4.13 5.90 -1.47
C ALA A 54 -5.42 5.13 -1.13
N SER A 55 -6.59 5.63 -1.58
CA SER A 55 -7.86 4.93 -1.36
C SER A 55 -7.89 3.56 -2.06
N VAL A 56 -7.38 3.46 -3.29
CA VAL A 56 -7.29 2.18 -4.03
C VAL A 56 -6.31 1.21 -3.35
N TYR A 57 -5.15 1.71 -2.93
CA TYR A 57 -4.14 0.94 -2.21
C TYR A 57 -4.71 0.34 -0.90
N MET A 58 -5.39 1.16 -0.08
CA MET A 58 -5.99 0.70 1.17
C MET A 58 -7.16 -0.25 0.95
N ALA A 59 -7.98 -0.02 -0.08
CA ALA A 59 -9.03 -0.96 -0.45
C ALA A 59 -8.44 -2.32 -0.83
N GLY A 60 -7.31 -2.33 -1.57
CA GLY A 60 -6.58 -3.55 -1.89
C GLY A 60 -6.14 -4.32 -0.65
N LEU A 61 -5.41 -3.66 0.27
CA LEU A 61 -4.96 -4.30 1.51
C LEU A 61 -6.12 -4.82 2.35
N ARG A 62 -7.18 -4.02 2.53
CA ARG A 62 -8.37 -4.41 3.28
C ARG A 62 -9.05 -5.64 2.70
N ASN A 63 -9.19 -5.69 1.37
CA ASN A 63 -9.82 -6.83 0.70
C ASN A 63 -9.04 -8.12 0.92
N ILE A 64 -7.70 -8.07 0.86
CA ILE A 64 -6.86 -9.24 1.13
C ILE A 64 -7.04 -9.69 2.59
N ILE A 65 -6.92 -8.75 3.55
CA ILE A 65 -7.07 -9.04 4.98
C ILE A 65 -8.44 -9.67 5.29
N HIS A 66 -9.52 -9.11 4.75
CA HIS A 66 -10.87 -9.65 4.97
C HIS A 66 -11.05 -11.04 4.34
N SER A 67 -10.36 -11.32 3.23
CA SER A 67 -10.43 -12.63 2.58
C SER A 67 -9.58 -13.72 3.23
N MET A 68 -8.70 -13.41 4.21
CA MET A 68 -7.77 -14.39 4.79
C MET A 68 -8.44 -15.60 5.45
N SER A 69 -9.72 -15.49 5.82
CA SER A 69 -10.49 -16.59 6.41
C SER A 69 -11.10 -17.57 5.38
N ASN A 70 -11.03 -17.23 4.09
CA ASN A 70 -11.56 -18.03 2.99
C ASN A 70 -10.51 -18.13 1.88
N GLU A 71 -9.97 -19.33 1.68
CA GLU A 71 -8.89 -19.60 0.72
C GLU A 71 -9.25 -19.20 -0.71
N ASP A 72 -10.46 -19.52 -1.18
CA ASP A 72 -10.91 -19.20 -2.54
C ASP A 72 -11.00 -17.67 -2.74
N GLU A 73 -11.55 -16.96 -1.76
CA GLU A 73 -11.62 -15.49 -1.81
C GLU A 73 -10.21 -14.88 -1.78
N LEU A 74 -9.32 -15.40 -0.94
CA LEU A 74 -7.94 -14.93 -0.84
C LEU A 74 -7.22 -15.11 -2.18
N ILE A 75 -7.32 -16.29 -2.80
CA ILE A 75 -6.73 -16.57 -4.11
C ILE A 75 -7.26 -15.57 -5.15
N LEU A 76 -8.57 -15.32 -5.18
CA LEU A 76 -9.17 -14.35 -6.11
C LEU A 76 -8.65 -12.93 -5.90
N GLN A 77 -8.49 -12.47 -4.66
CA GLN A 77 -7.91 -11.15 -4.37
C GLN A 77 -6.43 -11.08 -4.76
N MET A 78 -5.64 -12.12 -4.44
CA MET A 78 -4.22 -12.18 -4.77
C MET A 78 -4.00 -12.16 -6.30
N ILE A 79 -4.80 -12.89 -7.08
CA ILE A 79 -4.75 -12.85 -8.56
C ILE A 79 -5.07 -11.45 -9.09
N ARG A 80 -6.07 -10.75 -8.53
CA ARG A 80 -6.43 -9.38 -8.95
C ARG A 80 -5.28 -8.41 -8.69
N ILE A 81 -4.67 -8.48 -7.52
CA ILE A 81 -3.50 -7.68 -7.15
C ILE A 81 -2.34 -7.98 -8.09
N ALA A 82 -2.02 -9.26 -8.32
CA ALA A 82 -0.93 -9.66 -9.20
C ALA A 82 -1.12 -9.16 -10.65
N LYS A 83 -2.32 -9.30 -11.23
CA LYS A 83 -2.63 -8.77 -12.56
C LYS A 83 -2.43 -7.26 -12.65
N ALA A 84 -2.90 -6.51 -11.65
CA ALA A 84 -2.74 -5.06 -11.60
C ALA A 84 -1.26 -4.66 -11.50
N HIS A 85 -0.47 -5.34 -10.67
CA HIS A 85 0.95 -5.06 -10.48
C HIS A 85 1.77 -5.47 -11.72
N LYS A 86 1.45 -6.60 -12.38
CA LYS A 86 2.03 -7.02 -13.66
C LYS A 86 1.82 -5.97 -14.75
N LYS A 87 0.60 -5.43 -14.89
CA LYS A 87 0.27 -4.38 -15.87
C LYS A 87 1.19 -3.17 -15.78
N TRP A 88 1.56 -2.76 -14.56
CA TRP A 88 2.42 -1.60 -14.31
C TRP A 88 3.90 -1.96 -14.15
N ASN A 89 4.28 -3.18 -14.50
CA ASN A 89 5.63 -3.70 -14.35
C ASN A 89 6.18 -3.57 -12.91
N ILE A 90 5.32 -3.74 -11.90
CA ILE A 90 5.70 -3.70 -10.49
C ILE A 90 6.30 -5.04 -10.05
N HIS A 91 7.54 -5.01 -9.55
CA HIS A 91 8.27 -6.17 -9.06
C HIS A 91 8.25 -6.25 -7.54
N ARG A 92 8.62 -7.42 -7.00
CA ARG A 92 8.81 -7.64 -5.56
C ARG A 92 9.59 -6.51 -4.89
N ARG A 93 10.71 -6.07 -5.47
CA ARG A 93 11.54 -4.97 -4.92
C ARG A 93 10.75 -3.68 -4.70
N HIS A 94 9.82 -3.33 -5.59
CA HIS A 94 9.03 -2.11 -5.45
C HIS A 94 8.02 -2.22 -4.31
N VAL A 95 7.37 -3.40 -4.16
CA VAL A 95 6.43 -3.66 -3.07
C VAL A 95 7.14 -3.63 -1.73
N MET A 96 8.32 -4.26 -1.63
CA MET A 96 9.12 -4.25 -0.40
C MET A 96 9.65 -2.86 -0.03
N THR A 97 9.85 -1.96 -1.01
CA THR A 97 10.18 -0.55 -0.73
C THR A 97 9.05 0.18 0.01
N MET A 98 7.80 -0.28 -0.14
CA MET A 98 6.65 0.35 0.53
C MET A 98 6.52 -0.01 2.02
N LEU A 99 7.23 -1.05 2.47
CA LEU A 99 7.10 -1.59 3.82
C LEU A 99 7.64 -0.62 4.88
N GLN A 100 8.82 -0.05 4.67
CA GLN A 100 9.42 0.85 5.66
C GLN A 100 8.55 2.11 5.90
N PRO A 101 8.09 2.83 4.85
CA PRO A 101 7.14 3.93 5.04
C PRO A 101 5.82 3.53 5.71
N LEU A 102 5.35 2.29 5.50
CA LEU A 102 4.15 1.77 6.17
C LEU A 102 4.38 1.67 7.68
N LEU A 103 5.46 0.97 8.07
CA LEU A 103 5.80 0.71 9.47
C LEU A 103 6.00 2.03 10.23
N GLU A 104 6.70 3.00 9.64
CA GLU A 104 6.85 4.33 10.22
C GLU A 104 5.50 5.03 10.40
N THR A 105 4.63 4.98 9.39
CA THR A 105 3.33 5.65 9.47
C THR A 105 2.40 4.97 10.49
N LEU A 106 2.48 3.64 10.63
CA LEU A 106 1.76 2.88 11.65
C LEU A 106 2.25 3.24 13.05
N GLN A 107 3.57 3.28 13.26
CA GLN A 107 4.17 3.68 14.52
C GLN A 107 3.76 5.10 14.92
N GLU A 108 3.80 6.06 13.99
CA GLU A 108 3.32 7.43 14.22
C GLU A 108 1.84 7.46 14.58
N SER A 109 1.02 6.66 13.88
CA SER A 109 -0.43 6.60 14.11
C SER A 109 -0.79 5.98 15.46
N ASN A 110 0.12 5.18 16.02
CA ASN A 110 0.00 4.49 17.31
C ASN A 110 0.86 5.16 18.41
N ASN A 111 1.01 6.48 18.36
CA ASN A 111 1.70 7.29 19.37
C ASN A 111 3.16 6.85 19.65
N GLY A 112 3.86 6.40 18.61
CA GLY A 112 5.25 5.92 18.71
C GLY A 112 5.39 4.47 19.13
N GLN A 113 4.29 3.78 19.48
CA GLN A 113 4.30 2.39 19.90
C GLN A 113 4.17 1.46 18.68
N MET A 114 5.05 0.49 18.56
CA MET A 114 4.91 -0.62 17.63
C MET A 114 5.59 -1.82 18.27
N ASP A 115 4.83 -2.87 18.54
CA ASP A 115 5.41 -4.12 19.01
C ASP A 115 6.03 -4.90 17.85
N GLU A 116 6.93 -5.84 18.20
CA GLU A 116 7.62 -6.66 17.22
C GLU A 116 6.67 -7.66 16.53
N GLU A 117 5.55 -8.02 17.15
CA GLU A 117 4.55 -8.91 16.57
C GLU A 117 3.85 -8.24 15.39
N LEU A 118 3.37 -7.01 15.56
CA LEU A 118 2.72 -6.21 14.52
C LEU A 118 3.69 -5.91 13.38
N LYS A 119 4.94 -5.57 13.70
CA LYS A 119 5.99 -5.35 12.70
C LYS A 119 6.26 -6.62 11.88
N THR A 120 6.34 -7.77 12.55
CA THR A 120 6.53 -9.07 11.90
C THR A 120 5.33 -9.40 11.02
N ALA A 121 4.11 -9.22 11.51
CA ALA A 121 2.88 -9.48 10.76
C ALA A 121 2.81 -8.67 9.46
N TRP A 122 3.07 -7.35 9.51
CA TRP A 122 3.09 -6.52 8.31
C TRP A 122 4.24 -6.87 7.36
N THR A 123 5.41 -7.22 7.91
CA THR A 123 6.55 -7.65 7.10
C THR A 123 6.23 -8.93 6.34
N THR A 124 5.73 -9.96 7.02
CA THR A 124 5.31 -11.23 6.40
C THR A 124 4.20 -11.01 5.39
N PHE A 125 3.23 -10.15 5.70
CA PHE A 125 2.13 -9.86 4.79
C PHE A 125 2.61 -9.25 3.47
N PHE A 126 3.51 -8.26 3.53
CA PHE A 126 4.11 -7.66 2.33
C PHE A 126 4.98 -8.65 1.58
N ASP A 127 5.71 -9.50 2.30
CA ASP A 127 6.57 -10.52 1.72
C ASP A 127 5.77 -11.50 0.85
N VAL A 128 4.66 -12.03 1.39
CA VAL A 128 3.74 -12.93 0.68
C VAL A 128 3.13 -12.27 -0.55
N ILE A 129 2.67 -11.01 -0.43
CA ILE A 129 2.13 -10.27 -1.58
C ILE A 129 3.19 -10.09 -2.66
N ALA A 130 4.40 -9.70 -2.26
CA ALA A 130 5.48 -9.42 -3.18
C ALA A 130 5.96 -10.69 -3.92
N ASP A 131 6.05 -11.82 -3.22
CA ASP A 131 6.36 -13.12 -3.82
C ASP A 131 5.26 -13.57 -4.78
N PHE A 132 4.00 -13.43 -4.38
CA PHE A 132 2.88 -13.81 -5.24
C PHE A 132 2.86 -13.00 -6.55
N ILE A 133 3.13 -11.69 -6.48
CA ILE A 133 3.25 -10.83 -7.66
C ILE A 133 4.39 -11.30 -8.58
N GLU A 134 5.54 -11.68 -8.01
CA GLU A 134 6.70 -12.13 -8.79
C GLU A 134 6.46 -13.51 -9.42
N ILE A 135 5.81 -14.43 -8.70
CA ILE A 135 5.44 -15.76 -9.22
C ILE A 135 4.46 -15.63 -10.38
N TYR A 136 3.38 -14.84 -10.23
CA TYR A 136 2.32 -14.69 -11.23
C TYR A 136 2.77 -13.91 -12.50
N ARG A 137 3.91 -13.25 -12.41
CA ARG A 137 4.52 -12.55 -13.53
C ARG A 137 5.11 -13.53 -14.54
N ASN A 138 5.76 -14.59 -14.05
CA ASN A 138 6.35 -15.68 -14.84
C ASN A 138 5.26 -16.58 -15.44
#